data_AF-J6HDQ8-F1
#
_entry.id   AF-J6HDQ8-F1
#
_cell.length_a   1.000
_cell.length_b   1.000
_cell.length_c   1.000
_cell.angle_alpha   90.00
_cell.angle_beta   90.00
_cell.angle_gamma   90.00
#
_symmetry.space_group_name_H-M   'P 1'
#
loop_
_entity.id
_entity.type
_entity.pdbx_description
1 polymer ?
#
loop_
_entity_poly.entity_id
_entity_poly.type
_entity_poly.pdbx_seq_one_letter_code
_entity_poly.pdbx_strand_id
1 'polypeptide(L)'
;MGKPGSRPWIEDERSLIRLHYHKGLDYMQVLLPGRTRLAIYAQACHLGVTVSNWSNQERQFLKDHHGIMPVSKIASILGRSPEGVRRMAYDMNLR
;
A
#
# COMPACT_ATOMS: atom_id res chain seq x y z
N MET A 1 27.16 24.74 -6.31
CA MET A 1 26.13 24.38 -5.31
C MET A 1 25.96 22.86 -5.33
N GLY A 2 26.27 22.18 -4.22
CA GLY A 2 26.23 20.72 -4.15
C GLY A 2 24.78 20.22 -4.16
N LYS A 3 24.47 19.24 -5.02
CA LYS A 3 23.17 18.54 -4.98
C LYS A 3 23.00 17.94 -3.58
N PRO A 4 21.87 18.14 -2.89
CA PRO A 4 21.67 17.55 -1.57
C PRO A 4 21.77 16.03 -1.72
N GLY A 5 22.81 15.46 -1.11
CA GLY A 5 23.15 14.06 -1.21
C GLY A 5 21.97 13.19 -0.82
N SER A 6 21.58 12.31 -1.73
CA SER A 6 20.54 11.30 -1.55
C SER A 6 20.90 10.41 -0.37
N ARG A 7 20.44 10.73 0.83
CA ARG A 7 20.51 9.85 2.00
C ARG A 7 20.12 8.42 1.54
N PRO A 8 20.95 7.39 1.75
CA PRO A 8 20.62 6.03 1.35
C PRO A 8 19.30 5.57 1.98
N TRP A 9 18.52 4.77 1.26
CA TRP A 9 17.30 4.15 1.79
C TRP A 9 17.67 3.04 2.77
N ILE A 10 17.25 3.17 4.03
CA ILE A 10 17.44 2.13 5.06
C ILE A 10 16.33 1.08 4.99
N GLU A 11 16.56 -0.07 5.59
CA GLU A 11 15.63 -1.21 5.49
C GLU A 11 14.25 -0.92 6.11
N ASP A 12 14.19 -0.13 7.18
CA ASP A 12 12.91 0.28 7.79
C ASP A 12 12.08 1.14 6.84
N GLU A 13 12.70 2.09 6.13
CA GLU A 13 12.00 2.91 5.14
C GLU A 13 11.49 2.06 3.97
N ARG A 14 12.28 1.08 3.52
CA ARG A 14 11.87 0.13 2.47
C ARG A 14 10.73 -0.77 2.95
N SER A 15 10.76 -1.19 4.21
CA SER A 15 9.70 -1.97 4.85
C SER A 15 8.39 -1.19 4.91
N LEU A 16 8.45 0.08 5.29
CA LEU A 16 7.28 0.97 5.28
C LEU A 16 6.70 1.11 3.87
N ILE A 17 7.54 1.29 2.84
CA ILE A 17 7.08 1.33 1.44
C ILE A 17 6.42 0.01 1.05
N ARG A 18 7.06 -1.13 1.30
CA ARG A 18 6.48 -2.44 0.96
C ARG A 18 5.13 -2.68 1.64
N LEU A 19 5.00 -2.27 2.90
CA LEU A 19 3.81 -2.53 3.69
C LEU A 19 2.67 -1.54 3.43
N HIS A 20 2.98 -0.26 3.20
CA HIS A 20 2.00 0.81 3.24
C HIS A 20 1.81 1.61 1.95
N TYR A 21 2.60 1.35 0.89
CA TYR A 21 2.48 2.11 -0.36
C TYR A 21 1.07 2.05 -0.98
N HIS A 22 0.32 0.98 -0.70
CA HIS A 22 -1.09 0.84 -1.10
C HIS A 22 -2.03 1.93 -0.56
N LYS A 23 -1.66 2.60 0.54
CA LYS A 23 -2.43 3.71 1.12
C LYS A 23 -2.20 5.04 0.39
N GLY A 24 -1.33 5.05 -0.61
CA GLY A 24 -1.06 6.21 -1.45
C GLY A 24 0.07 7.10 -0.93
N LEU A 25 0.50 8.03 -1.79
CA LEU A 25 1.66 8.89 -1.52
C LEU A 25 1.43 9.86 -0.35
N ASP A 26 0.20 10.30 -0.09
CA ASP A 26 -0.12 11.20 1.03
C ASP A 26 0.18 10.51 2.37
N TYR A 27 -0.28 9.27 2.54
CA TYR A 27 0.01 8.48 3.72
C TYR A 27 1.50 8.18 3.86
N MET A 28 2.17 7.83 2.76
CA MET A 28 3.61 7.57 2.77
C MET A 28 4.44 8.80 3.13
N GLN A 29 4.00 10.01 2.77
CA GLN A 29 4.68 11.24 3.11
C GLN A 29 4.60 11.56 4.61
N VAL A 30 3.51 11.14 5.27
CA VAL A 30 3.39 11.20 6.75
C VAL A 30 4.36 10.21 7.41
N LEU A 31 4.50 8.99 6.87
CA LEU A 31 5.43 7.98 7.38
C LEU A 31 6.90 8.30 7.12
N LEU A 32 7.20 9.01 6.03
CA LEU A 32 8.55 9.32 5.57
C LEU A 32 8.72 10.84 5.36
N PRO A 33 8.62 11.66 6.43
CA PRO A 33 8.61 13.12 6.31
C PRO A 33 9.91 13.69 5.73
N GLY A 34 11.02 12.96 5.83
CA GLY A 34 12.31 13.32 5.23
C GLY A 34 12.46 12.92 3.75
N ARG A 35 11.46 12.27 3.15
CA ARG A 35 11.48 11.82 1.75
C ARG A 35 10.43 12.59 0.96
N THR A 36 10.80 13.08 -0.22
CA THR A 36 9.84 13.70 -1.14
C THR A 36 8.94 12.63 -1.76
N ARG A 37 7.74 13.02 -2.17
CA ARG A 37 6.79 12.12 -2.88
C ARG A 37 7.44 11.46 -4.09
N LEU A 38 8.25 12.21 -4.84
CA LEU A 38 8.97 11.71 -6.01
C LEU A 38 10.01 10.65 -5.62
N ALA A 39 10.75 10.86 -4.53
CA ALA A 39 11.71 9.88 -4.03
C ALA A 39 11.00 8.61 -3.56
N ILE A 40 9.88 8.73 -2.83
CA ILE A 40 9.05 7.59 -2.39
C ILE A 40 8.53 6.82 -3.61
N TYR A 41 8.00 7.51 -4.62
CA TYR A 41 7.53 6.90 -5.86
C TYR A 41 8.65 6.14 -6.57
N ALA A 42 9.81 6.78 -6.78
CA ALA A 42 10.96 6.15 -7.44
C ALA A 42 11.43 4.91 -6.67
N GLN A 43 11.44 4.97 -5.34
CA GLN A 43 11.80 3.84 -4.50
C GLN A 43 10.75 2.71 -4.55
N ALA A 44 9.47 3.04 -4.59
CA ALA A 44 8.40 2.05 -4.78
C ALA A 44 8.54 1.34 -6.13
N CYS A 45 8.83 2.07 -7.21
CA CYS A 45 9.16 1.49 -8.51
C CYS A 45 10.38 0.56 -8.43
N HIS A 46 11.45 0.99 -7.75
CA HIS A 46 12.64 0.16 -7.55
C HIS A 46 12.36 -1.13 -6.74
N LEU A 47 11.45 -1.07 -5.77
CA LEU A 47 11.02 -2.22 -4.98
C LEU A 47 9.93 -3.07 -5.67
N GLY A 48 9.45 -2.66 -6.85
CA GLY A 48 8.39 -3.35 -7.58
C GLY A 48 7.03 -3.31 -6.87
N VAL A 49 6.78 -2.32 -6.01
CA VAL A 49 5.50 -2.19 -5.29
C VAL A 49 4.60 -1.15 -5.94
N THR A 50 3.33 -1.48 -6.06
CA THR A 50 2.29 -0.62 -6.63
C THR A 50 1.20 -0.37 -5.59
N VAL A 51 0.35 0.63 -5.85
CA VAL A 51 -0.84 0.86 -5.01
C VAL A 51 -1.83 -0.31 -5.07
N SER A 52 -1.79 -1.07 -6.16
CA SER A 52 -2.57 -2.29 -6.37
C SER A 52 -1.94 -3.54 -5.76
N ASN A 53 -0.78 -3.45 -5.11
CA ASN A 53 -0.16 -4.63 -4.52
C ASN A 53 -0.91 -5.01 -3.24
N TRP A 54 -1.63 -6.14 -3.26
CA TRP A 54 -2.33 -6.69 -2.08
C TRP A 54 -1.39 -7.63 -1.35
N SER A 55 -1.23 -7.43 -0.05
CA SER A 55 -0.49 -8.36 0.81
C SER A 55 -1.26 -9.66 1.00
N ASN A 56 -0.55 -10.73 1.37
CA ASN A 56 -1.18 -12.01 1.70
C ASN A 56 -2.12 -11.86 2.91
N GLN A 57 -1.81 -10.97 3.85
CA GLN A 57 -2.68 -10.69 4.99
C GLN A 57 -3.97 -9.98 4.57
N GLU A 58 -3.91 -9.00 3.67
CA GLU A 58 -5.12 -8.34 3.16
C GLU A 58 -5.99 -9.30 2.36
N ARG A 59 -5.37 -10.16 1.53
CA ARG A 59 -6.09 -11.21 0.78
C ARG A 59 -6.75 -12.21 1.73
N GLN A 60 -6.04 -12.67 2.75
CA GLN A 60 -6.57 -13.60 3.73
C GLN A 60 -7.71 -12.97 4.52
N PHE A 61 -7.53 -11.73 5.00
CA PHE A 61 -8.58 -10.99 5.69
C PHE A 61 -9.83 -10.82 4.81
N LEU A 62 -9.66 -10.44 3.54
CA LEU A 62 -10.75 -10.33 2.59
C LEU A 62 -11.48 -11.67 2.44
N LYS A 63 -10.75 -12.77 2.23
CA LYS A 63 -11.33 -14.11 2.11
C LYS A 63 -12.14 -14.53 3.33
N ASP A 64 -11.61 -14.28 4.53
CA ASP A 64 -12.25 -14.69 5.79
C ASP A 64 -13.49 -13.86 6.12
N HIS A 65 -13.58 -12.64 5.61
CA HIS A 65 -14.65 -11.69 5.94
C HIS A 65 -15.62 -11.41 4.80
N HIS A 66 -15.32 -11.88 3.58
CA HIS A 66 -16.21 -11.77 2.42
C HIS A 66 -17.53 -12.50 2.69
N GLY A 67 -18.66 -11.83 2.49
CA GLY A 67 -19.99 -12.37 2.81
C GLY A 67 -20.39 -12.30 4.30
N ILE A 68 -19.45 -12.10 5.22
CA ILE A 68 -19.73 -11.90 6.65
C ILE A 68 -19.97 -10.42 6.98
N MET A 69 -19.17 -9.52 6.38
CA MET A 69 -19.30 -8.08 6.58
C MET A 69 -19.43 -7.31 5.26
N PRO A 70 -20.05 -6.12 5.30
CA PRO A 70 -20.14 -5.25 4.13
C PRO A 70 -18.76 -4.90 3.59
N VAL A 71 -18.64 -4.84 2.26
CA VAL A 71 -17.41 -4.42 1.56
C VAL A 71 -16.88 -3.08 2.05
N SER A 72 -17.76 -2.13 2.39
CA SER A 72 -17.36 -0.83 2.96
C SER A 72 -16.62 -0.96 4.29
N LYS A 73 -17.01 -1.93 5.13
CA LYS A 73 -16.35 -2.20 6.41
C LYS A 73 -15.00 -2.87 6.20
N ILE A 74 -14.92 -3.84 5.29
CA ILE A 74 -13.65 -4.46 4.88
C ILE A 74 -12.69 -3.39 4.34
N ALA A 75 -13.18 -2.54 3.45
CA ALA A 75 -12.42 -1.44 2.87
C ALA A 75 -11.86 -0.49 3.94
N SER A 76 -12.68 -0.10 4.90
CA SER A 76 -12.25 0.74 6.03
C SER A 76 -11.16 0.07 6.87
N ILE A 77 -11.28 -1.23 7.16
CA ILE A 77 -10.30 -1.95 7.98
C ILE A 77 -8.97 -2.10 7.24
N LEU A 78 -9.02 -2.44 5.95
CA LEU A 78 -7.84 -2.61 5.12
C LEU A 78 -7.23 -1.28 4.65
N GLY A 79 -7.91 -0.15 4.85
CA GLY A 79 -7.49 1.14 4.31
C GLY A 79 -7.48 1.18 2.78
N ARG A 80 -8.40 0.43 2.16
CA ARG A 80 -8.58 0.32 0.70
C ARG A 80 -9.87 1.01 0.28
N SER A 81 -10.03 1.28 -1.01
CA SER A 81 -11.33 1.71 -1.54
C SER A 81 -12.31 0.52 -1.61
N PRO A 82 -13.62 0.74 -1.41
CA PRO A 82 -14.63 -0.29 -1.64
C PRO A 82 -14.53 -0.91 -3.03
N GLU A 83 -14.27 -0.11 -4.06
CA GLU A 83 -14.06 -0.55 -5.44
C GLU A 83 -12.85 -1.49 -5.57
N GLY A 84 -11.75 -1.16 -4.90
CA GLY A 84 -10.57 -2.01 -4.86
C GLY A 84 -10.84 -3.35 -4.19
N VAL A 85 -11.60 -3.35 -3.08
CA VAL A 85 -12.02 -4.58 -2.41
C VAL A 85 -12.92 -5.43 -3.30
N ARG A 86 -13.92 -4.84 -3.99
CA ARG A 86 -14.78 -5.61 -4.93
C ARG A 86 -13.97 -6.23 -6.06
N ARG A 87 -13.04 -5.47 -6.65
CA ARG A 87 -12.16 -5.96 -7.71
C ARG A 87 -11.29 -7.11 -7.21
N MET A 88 -10.66 -6.97 -6.04
CA MET A 88 -9.84 -8.03 -5.48
C MET A 88 -10.66 -9.27 -5.13
N ALA A 89 -11.89 -9.10 -4.60
CA ALA A 89 -12.78 -10.23 -4.33
C ALA A 89 -13.12 -10.99 -5.62
N TYR A 90 -13.39 -10.26 -6.70
CA TYR A 90 -13.58 -10.84 -8.04
C TYR A 90 -12.33 -11.56 -8.55
N ASP A 91 -11.14 -10.94 -8.46
CA ASP A 91 -9.86 -11.55 -8.87
C ASP A 91 -9.57 -12.83 -8.06
N MET A 92 -10.01 -12.88 -6.80
CA MET A 92 -9.90 -14.04 -5.91
C MET A 92 -11.05 -15.06 -6.08
N ASN A 93 -11.97 -14.85 -7.03
CA ASN A 93 -13.15 -15.69 -7.26
C ASN A 93 -14.05 -15.86 -6.01
N LEU A 94 -14.07 -14.85 -5.13
CA LEU A 94 -15.01 -14.80 -4.02
C LEU A 94 -16.37 -14.35 -4.57
N ARG A 95 -17.41 -15.16 -4.34
CA ARG A 95 -18.79 -14.93 -4.81
C ARG A 95 -19.66 -14.40 -3.70
#